data_AF-A0A8T3QGE3-F1
#
_entry.id   AF-A0A8T3QGE3-F1
#
_cell.length_a   1.000
_cell.length_b   1.000
_cell.length_c   1.000
_cell.angle_alpha   90.00
_cell.angle_beta   90.00
_cell.angle_gamma   90.00
#
_symmetry.space_group_name_H-M   'P 1'
#
loop_
_entity.id
_entity.type
_entity.pdbx_description
1 polymer ?
#
loop_
_entity_poly.entity_id
_entity_poly.type
_entity_poly.pdbx_seq_one_letter_code
_entity_poly.pdbx_strand_id
1 'polypeptide(L)'
;DIAFVVKTLLAPDSDLAIVNIAEPSANLETAAAILAEAQKTPAGRARLGLAAAVGNIPGWHAPGSVEPDASDIEGRLRNQIAWFEEPGFLVYFWAREQVERQAGGNPSWNTGVDYRQLLETSIDRDEVFALYESAGIGLDTDLDTLARAPRIAADPAAVTYLERHIIFSGDLDELPVLTMHTDGDGLVTPDNQHAYGDVVRAAGDESLLRQVFVHRAGHCSFTPAEVGVALESLIERIDTGAWPDLSPETLNARASSKGSDWQRLRTGGTAEAGFFDYQPRPFPRAYDARDAAAAASSLDSAGR
;
A
#
# COMPACT_ATOMS: atom_id res chain seq x y z
N ASP A 1 4.23 -0.24 9.91
CA ASP A 1 3.26 0.35 10.86
C ASP A 1 2.12 -0.58 11.24
N ILE A 2 1.39 -1.18 10.30
CA ILE A 2 0.28 -2.13 10.59
C ILE A 2 0.67 -3.20 11.62
N ALA A 3 1.75 -3.95 11.39
CA ALA A 3 2.24 -4.98 12.31
C ALA A 3 2.56 -4.44 13.73
N PHE A 4 2.99 -3.18 13.84
CA PHE A 4 3.22 -2.52 15.12
C PHE A 4 1.92 -2.22 15.86
N VAL A 5 0.91 -1.72 15.14
CA VAL A 5 -0.43 -1.47 15.72
C VAL A 5 -1.06 -2.78 16.18
N VAL A 6 -1.03 -3.82 15.34
CA VAL A 6 -1.54 -5.17 15.67
C VAL A 6 -0.87 -5.69 16.94
N LYS A 7 0.46 -5.75 16.99
CA LYS A 7 1.15 -6.24 18.20
C LYS A 7 0.80 -5.40 19.42
N THR A 8 0.93 -4.08 19.32
CA THR A 8 0.85 -3.19 20.49
C THR A 8 -0.55 -3.14 21.11
N LEU A 9 -1.61 -3.15 20.28
CA LEU A 9 -2.98 -2.97 20.77
C LEU A 9 -3.75 -4.28 20.97
N LEU A 10 -3.40 -5.34 20.24
CA LEU A 10 -4.13 -6.61 20.29
C LEU A 10 -3.40 -7.68 21.08
N ALA A 11 -2.06 -7.67 21.11
CA ALA A 11 -1.27 -8.72 21.74
C ALA A 11 0.10 -8.23 22.25
N PRO A 12 0.15 -7.22 23.15
CA PRO A 12 1.40 -6.58 23.57
C PRO A 12 2.39 -7.54 24.24
N ASP A 13 1.86 -8.55 24.93
CA ASP A 13 2.63 -9.56 25.67
C ASP A 13 2.92 -10.83 24.85
N SER A 14 2.56 -10.84 23.56
CA SER A 14 2.82 -12.00 22.69
C SER A 14 4.25 -12.01 22.14
N ASP A 15 4.68 -13.21 21.73
CA ASP A 15 5.95 -13.44 21.04
C ASP A 15 5.95 -12.99 19.56
N LEU A 16 4.88 -12.34 19.09
CA LEU A 16 4.79 -11.86 17.70
C LEU A 16 5.97 -10.92 17.39
N ALA A 17 6.84 -11.32 16.47
CA ALA A 17 7.95 -10.51 15.99
C ALA A 17 7.49 -9.62 14.82
N ILE A 18 7.90 -8.35 14.85
CA ILE A 18 7.64 -7.38 13.75
C ILE A 18 8.86 -7.28 12.82
N VAL A 19 10.06 -7.46 13.39
CA VAL A 19 11.36 -7.37 12.73
C VAL A 19 12.27 -8.45 13.29
N ASN A 20 13.33 -8.79 12.56
CA ASN A 20 14.28 -9.85 12.89
C ASN A 20 13.56 -11.20 13.13
N ILE A 21 12.64 -11.53 12.22
CA ILE A 21 11.76 -12.70 12.35
C ILE A 21 12.55 -13.97 12.05
N ALA A 22 12.88 -14.74 13.08
CA ALA A 22 13.67 -15.96 12.96
C ALA A 22 12.88 -17.13 12.35
N GLU A 23 11.62 -17.30 12.76
CA GLU A 23 10.75 -18.41 12.35
C GLU A 23 9.49 -17.86 11.66
N PRO A 24 9.56 -17.48 10.37
CA PRO A 24 8.49 -16.76 9.69
C PRO A 24 7.15 -17.51 9.67
N SER A 25 7.16 -18.83 9.55
CA SER A 25 5.93 -19.64 9.58
C SER A 25 5.25 -19.62 10.95
N ALA A 26 5.99 -19.82 12.05
CA ALA A 26 5.45 -19.77 13.40
C ALA A 26 4.98 -18.35 13.78
N ASN A 27 5.68 -17.33 13.30
CA ASN A 27 5.29 -15.94 13.51
C ASN A 27 3.98 -15.60 12.77
N LEU A 28 3.82 -16.10 11.54
CA LEU A 28 2.57 -15.96 10.79
C LEU A 28 1.40 -16.69 11.48
N GLU A 29 1.59 -17.90 11.99
CA GLU A 29 0.57 -18.62 12.77
C GLU A 29 0.16 -17.83 14.02
N THR A 30 1.13 -17.22 14.72
CA THR A 30 0.87 -16.35 15.87
C THR A 30 0.04 -15.14 15.47
N ALA A 31 0.38 -14.49 14.34
CA ALA A 31 -0.37 -13.35 13.82
C ALA A 31 -1.82 -13.74 13.48
N ALA A 32 -2.01 -14.89 12.83
CA ALA A 32 -3.33 -15.41 12.48
C ALA A 32 -4.19 -15.70 13.72
N ALA A 33 -3.60 -16.25 14.78
CA ALA A 33 -4.29 -16.47 16.05
C ALA A 33 -4.71 -15.14 16.72
N ILE A 34 -3.85 -14.12 16.70
CA ILE A 34 -4.16 -12.79 17.23
C ILE A 34 -5.32 -12.15 16.45
N LEU A 35 -5.30 -12.24 15.11
CA LEU A 35 -6.39 -11.77 14.26
C LEU A 35 -7.70 -12.48 14.60
N ALA A 36 -7.65 -13.81 14.73
CA ALA A 36 -8.80 -14.64 15.05
C ALA A 36 -9.42 -14.33 16.42
N GLU A 37 -8.62 -14.01 17.44
CA GLU A 37 -9.13 -13.57 18.74
C GLU A 37 -9.67 -12.13 18.70
N ALA A 38 -8.96 -11.22 18.04
CA ALA A 38 -9.34 -9.82 17.96
C ALA A 38 -10.71 -9.62 17.30
N GLN A 39 -11.00 -10.38 16.23
CA GLN A 39 -12.27 -10.28 15.51
C GLN A 39 -13.50 -10.74 16.31
N LYS A 40 -13.33 -11.43 17.43
CA LYS A 40 -14.44 -11.89 18.29
C LYS A 40 -15.08 -10.77 19.13
N THR A 41 -14.44 -9.61 19.24
CA THR A 41 -14.89 -8.53 20.13
C THR A 41 -15.00 -7.19 19.40
N PRO A 42 -15.95 -6.31 19.78
CA PRO A 42 -16.03 -4.96 19.20
C PRO A 42 -14.73 -4.16 19.36
N ALA A 43 -14.09 -4.26 20.53
CA ALA A 43 -12.82 -3.57 20.80
C ALA A 43 -11.67 -4.05 19.89
N GLY A 44 -11.53 -5.37 19.71
CA GLY A 44 -10.52 -5.91 18.80
C GLY A 44 -10.79 -5.56 17.34
N ARG A 45 -12.06 -5.59 16.91
CA ARG A 45 -12.48 -5.14 15.57
C ARG A 45 -12.18 -3.66 15.30
N ALA A 46 -12.43 -2.78 16.26
CA ALA A 46 -12.09 -1.37 16.14
C ALA A 46 -10.57 -1.14 16.00
N ARG A 47 -9.76 -1.87 16.78
CA ARG A 47 -8.29 -1.84 16.69
C ARG A 47 -7.76 -2.40 15.38
N LEU A 48 -8.41 -3.40 14.80
CA LEU A 48 -8.10 -3.89 13.45
C LEU A 48 -8.41 -2.84 12.38
N GLY A 49 -9.52 -2.10 12.52
CA GLY A 49 -9.82 -0.94 11.67
C GLY A 49 -8.74 0.15 11.77
N LEU A 50 -8.26 0.46 12.99
CA LEU A 50 -7.12 1.37 13.16
C LEU A 50 -5.84 0.83 12.49
N ALA A 51 -5.58 -0.48 12.60
CA ALA A 51 -4.45 -1.10 11.92
C ALA A 51 -4.57 -1.02 10.38
N ALA A 52 -5.78 -1.11 9.83
CA ALA A 52 -6.04 -0.96 8.40
C ALA A 52 -5.81 0.49 7.95
N ALA A 53 -6.33 1.44 8.73
CA ALA A 53 -6.23 2.87 8.45
C ALA A 53 -4.79 3.37 8.42
N VAL A 54 -3.91 2.91 9.32
CA VAL A 54 -2.48 3.31 9.28
C VAL A 54 -1.74 2.81 8.03
N GLY A 55 -2.30 1.83 7.33
CA GLY A 55 -1.80 1.31 6.07
C GLY A 55 -2.58 1.76 4.83
N ASN A 56 -3.66 2.54 4.99
CA ASN A 56 -4.65 2.84 3.96
C ASN A 56 -5.15 1.56 3.24
N ILE A 57 -5.42 0.49 4.01
CA ILE A 57 -5.91 -0.76 3.43
C ILE A 57 -7.37 -0.57 2.99
N PRO A 58 -7.67 -0.68 1.68
CA PRO A 58 -9.00 -0.44 1.17
C PRO A 58 -9.99 -1.48 1.72
N GLY A 59 -11.19 -1.02 2.02
CA GLY A 59 -12.36 -1.87 2.32
C GLY A 59 -12.87 -2.69 1.12
N TRP A 60 -12.18 -2.66 -0.03
CA TRP A 60 -12.54 -3.34 -1.27
C TRP A 60 -11.30 -3.91 -1.96
N HIS A 61 -10.97 -5.17 -1.67
CA HIS A 61 -9.75 -5.82 -2.16
C HIS A 61 -9.99 -7.14 -2.92
N ALA A 62 -11.19 -7.72 -2.84
CA ALA A 62 -11.49 -9.03 -3.43
C ALA A 62 -11.85 -8.90 -4.93
N PRO A 63 -11.06 -9.45 -5.88
CA PRO A 63 -11.31 -9.26 -7.30
C PRO A 63 -12.67 -9.82 -7.74
N GLY A 64 -13.43 -9.03 -8.51
CA GLY A 64 -14.77 -9.39 -8.97
C GLY A 64 -15.89 -9.23 -7.93
N SER A 65 -15.56 -8.77 -6.71
CA SER A 65 -16.57 -8.40 -5.72
C SER A 65 -17.21 -7.03 -6.02
N VAL A 66 -18.44 -6.84 -5.55
CA VAL A 66 -19.13 -5.55 -5.60
C VAL A 66 -18.46 -4.62 -4.58
N GLU A 67 -18.20 -3.38 -4.99
CA GLU A 67 -17.70 -2.35 -4.09
C GLU A 67 -18.71 -2.10 -2.95
N PRO A 68 -18.31 -2.19 -1.67
CA PRO A 68 -19.19 -1.87 -0.57
C PRO A 68 -19.51 -0.37 -0.55
N ASP A 69 -20.73 -0.02 -0.13
CA ASP A 69 -21.11 1.37 0.10
C ASP A 69 -20.18 1.99 1.16
N ALA A 70 -19.85 3.28 1.02
CA ALA A 70 -18.98 3.98 1.96
C ALA A 70 -19.51 3.95 3.41
N SER A 71 -20.83 3.85 3.58
CA SER A 71 -21.51 3.71 4.87
C SER A 71 -21.57 2.28 5.42
N ASP A 72 -21.18 1.25 4.64
CA ASP A 72 -21.07 -0.13 5.09
C ASP A 72 -19.75 -0.37 5.84
N ILE A 73 -19.65 0.26 7.01
CA ILE A 73 -18.49 0.17 7.92
C ILE A 73 -18.17 -1.29 8.27
N GLU A 74 -19.20 -2.10 8.54
CA GLU A 74 -19.04 -3.50 8.89
C GLU A 74 -18.55 -4.34 7.71
N GLY A 75 -19.03 -4.07 6.49
CA GLY A 75 -18.60 -4.74 5.28
C GLY A 75 -17.18 -4.40 4.87
N ARG A 76 -16.82 -3.12 4.94
CA ARG A 76 -15.45 -2.67 4.66
C ARG A 76 -14.44 -3.24 5.65
N LEU A 77 -14.74 -3.21 6.96
CA LEU A 77 -13.88 -3.84 7.96
C LEU A 77 -13.75 -5.35 7.73
N ARG A 78 -14.83 -6.05 7.37
CA ARG A 78 -14.76 -7.48 7.05
C ARG A 78 -13.80 -7.75 5.88
N ASN A 79 -13.82 -6.89 4.86
CA ASN A 79 -12.91 -7.00 3.74
C ASN A 79 -11.46 -6.69 4.14
N GLN A 80 -11.20 -5.70 4.98
CA GLN A 80 -9.85 -5.43 5.48
C GLN A 80 -9.31 -6.58 6.36
N ILE A 81 -10.16 -7.19 7.19
CA ILE A 81 -9.80 -8.37 7.99
C ILE A 81 -9.45 -9.55 7.09
N ALA A 82 -10.27 -9.82 6.07
CA ALA A 82 -9.96 -10.85 5.08
C ALA A 82 -8.65 -10.55 4.35
N TRP A 83 -8.37 -9.27 4.05
CA TRP A 83 -7.11 -8.85 3.47
C TRP A 83 -5.92 -9.10 4.41
N PHE A 84 -6.07 -8.87 5.72
CA PHE A 84 -5.04 -9.23 6.70
C PHE A 84 -4.78 -10.74 6.74
N GLU A 85 -5.83 -11.58 6.72
CA GLU A 85 -5.70 -13.03 6.66
C GLU A 85 -4.90 -13.46 5.42
N GLU A 86 -5.27 -12.94 4.24
CA GLU A 86 -4.54 -13.16 3.00
C GLU A 86 -4.80 -12.00 2.01
N PRO A 87 -3.75 -11.36 1.45
CA PRO A 87 -2.32 -11.69 1.53
C PRO A 87 -1.54 -10.91 2.60
N GLY A 88 -2.16 -10.04 3.39
CA GLY A 88 -1.47 -9.02 4.20
C GLY A 88 -0.46 -9.59 5.20
N PHE A 89 -0.89 -10.46 6.09
CA PHE A 89 -0.01 -11.02 7.14
C PHE A 89 1.09 -11.92 6.57
N LEU A 90 0.83 -12.60 5.45
CA LEU A 90 1.87 -13.31 4.71
C LEU A 90 3.01 -12.36 4.31
N VAL A 91 2.70 -11.19 3.78
CA VAL A 91 3.74 -10.20 3.42
C VAL A 91 4.40 -9.60 4.66
N TYR A 92 3.64 -9.22 5.67
CA TYR A 92 4.16 -8.49 6.83
C TYR A 92 4.96 -9.34 7.81
N PHE A 93 4.65 -10.63 7.93
CA PHE A 93 5.27 -11.51 8.92
C PHE A 93 6.09 -12.64 8.31
N TRP A 94 5.70 -13.16 7.14
CA TRP A 94 6.44 -14.25 6.52
C TRP A 94 7.49 -13.75 5.51
N ALA A 95 7.07 -12.92 4.54
CA ALA A 95 7.98 -12.40 3.50
C ALA A 95 9.00 -11.38 4.04
N ARG A 96 8.74 -10.84 5.24
CA ARG A 96 9.59 -9.89 5.94
C ARG A 96 11.00 -10.41 6.19
N GLU A 97 11.14 -11.69 6.56
CA GLU A 97 12.45 -12.32 6.78
C GLU A 97 13.32 -12.23 5.53
N GLN A 98 12.75 -12.42 4.34
CA GLN A 98 13.49 -12.36 3.08
C GLN A 98 14.06 -10.95 2.82
N VAL A 99 13.27 -9.90 3.10
CA VAL A 99 13.72 -8.51 2.93
C VAL A 99 14.89 -8.22 3.87
N GLU A 100 14.78 -8.61 5.14
CA GLU A 100 15.84 -8.39 6.13
C GLU A 100 17.10 -9.19 5.81
N ARG A 101 16.96 -10.44 5.37
CA ARG A 101 18.08 -11.29 4.95
C ARG A 101 18.83 -10.68 3.77
N GLN A 102 18.12 -10.13 2.79
CA GLN A 102 18.75 -9.47 1.64
C GLN A 102 19.45 -8.18 2.05
N ALA A 103 18.84 -7.39 2.94
CA ALA A 103 19.40 -6.13 3.42
C ALA A 103 20.49 -6.29 4.48
N GLY A 104 20.64 -7.49 5.07
CA GLY A 104 21.59 -7.75 6.15
C GLY A 104 21.15 -7.24 7.53
N GLY A 105 19.88 -6.85 7.68
CA GLY A 105 19.32 -6.28 8.90
C GLY A 105 17.90 -5.73 8.69
N ASN A 106 17.29 -5.17 9.74
CA ASN A 106 15.98 -4.52 9.65
C ASN A 106 16.06 -3.16 8.92
N PRO A 107 15.46 -2.98 7.73
CA PRO A 107 15.50 -1.69 7.06
C PRO A 107 14.30 -0.78 7.41
N SER A 108 13.38 -1.21 8.27
CA SER A 108 12.14 -0.49 8.60
C SER A 108 12.18 0.13 9.99
N TRP A 109 11.47 1.25 10.16
CA TRP A 109 11.38 1.93 11.45
C TRP A 109 10.00 2.55 11.67
N ASN A 110 9.69 2.81 12.94
CA ASN A 110 8.59 3.69 13.34
C ASN A 110 9.02 4.74 14.40
N THR A 111 10.33 4.95 14.55
CA THR A 111 10.87 6.11 15.27
C THR A 111 10.40 7.40 14.59
N GLY A 112 9.91 8.36 15.38
CA GLY A 112 9.40 9.64 14.87
C GLY A 112 7.99 9.59 14.27
N VAL A 113 7.29 8.45 14.35
CA VAL A 113 5.93 8.32 13.81
C VAL A 113 4.88 8.80 14.79
N ASP A 114 4.10 9.79 14.34
CA ASP A 114 2.85 10.20 14.95
C ASP A 114 1.67 9.45 14.32
N TYR A 115 1.14 8.47 15.02
CA TYR A 115 0.00 7.67 14.56
C TYR A 115 -1.32 8.44 14.54
N ARG A 116 -1.42 9.55 15.30
CA ARG A 116 -2.59 10.43 15.25
C ARG A 116 -2.62 11.20 13.94
N GLN A 117 -1.48 11.79 13.57
CA GLN A 117 -1.34 12.47 12.27
C GLN A 117 -1.54 11.49 11.10
N LEU A 118 -1.02 10.26 11.21
CA LEU A 118 -1.21 9.24 10.18
C LEU A 118 -2.69 8.92 9.98
N LEU A 119 -3.45 8.72 11.06
CA LEU A 119 -4.89 8.49 11.01
C LEU A 119 -5.65 9.69 10.42
N GLU A 120 -5.26 10.92 10.74
CA GLU A 120 -5.91 12.13 10.20
C GLU A 120 -5.86 12.19 8.66
N THR A 121 -4.81 11.64 8.05
CA THR A 121 -4.64 11.61 6.59
C THR A 121 -5.23 10.37 5.92
N SER A 122 -5.65 9.38 6.71
CA SER A 122 -6.09 8.08 6.20
C SER A 122 -7.40 8.15 5.40
N ILE A 123 -7.55 7.28 4.42
CA ILE A 123 -8.83 7.07 3.71
C ILE A 123 -9.89 6.45 4.64
N ASP A 124 -9.46 5.73 5.68
CA ASP A 124 -10.34 5.01 6.60
C ASP A 124 -10.59 5.76 7.92
N ARG A 125 -10.22 7.04 7.99
CA ARG A 125 -10.35 7.87 9.20
C ARG A 125 -11.76 7.79 9.82
N ASP A 126 -12.78 8.09 9.03
CA ASP A 126 -14.16 8.15 9.52
C ASP A 126 -14.70 6.76 9.87
N GLU A 127 -14.19 5.71 9.20
CA GLU A 127 -14.48 4.32 9.56
C GLU A 127 -13.94 3.99 10.95
N VAL A 128 -12.69 4.36 11.25
CA VAL A 128 -12.08 4.16 12.57
C VAL A 128 -12.88 4.88 13.65
N PHE A 129 -13.29 6.14 13.43
CA PHE A 129 -14.11 6.87 14.40
C PHE A 129 -15.43 6.13 14.69
N ALA A 130 -16.14 5.68 13.65
CA ALA A 130 -17.39 4.94 13.80
C ALA A 130 -17.18 3.61 14.54
N LEU A 131 -16.11 2.88 14.24
CA LEU A 131 -15.77 1.61 14.90
C LEU A 131 -15.48 1.79 16.39
N TYR A 132 -14.68 2.81 16.75
CA TYR A 132 -14.35 3.10 18.15
C TYR A 132 -15.56 3.58 18.95
N GLU A 133 -16.40 4.44 18.34
CA GLU A 133 -17.67 4.87 18.95
C GLU A 133 -18.60 3.68 19.21
N SER A 134 -18.79 2.80 18.21
CA SER A 134 -19.62 1.60 18.33
C SER A 134 -19.10 0.62 19.40
N ALA A 135 -17.78 0.46 19.48
CA ALA A 135 -17.14 -0.41 20.46
C ALA A 135 -17.12 0.17 21.90
N GLY A 136 -17.43 1.47 22.07
CA GLY A 136 -17.42 2.14 23.37
C GLY A 136 -16.03 2.25 24.00
N ILE A 137 -14.97 2.25 23.19
CA ILE A 137 -13.57 2.37 23.65
C ILE A 137 -12.95 3.70 23.18
N GLY A 138 -11.96 4.20 23.92
CA GLY A 138 -11.33 5.49 23.63
C GLY A 138 -10.24 5.38 22.55
N LEU A 139 -10.46 5.97 21.38
CA LEU A 139 -9.45 6.06 20.31
C LEU A 139 -8.18 6.79 20.78
N ASP A 140 -8.33 7.88 21.53
CA ASP A 140 -7.19 8.63 22.06
C ASP A 140 -6.33 7.78 23.01
N THR A 141 -6.94 6.91 23.81
CA THR A 141 -6.22 6.00 24.71
C THR A 141 -5.34 5.03 23.94
N ASP A 142 -5.84 4.48 22.83
CA ASP A 142 -5.08 3.55 22.00
C ASP A 142 -3.98 4.29 21.22
N LEU A 143 -4.24 5.50 20.70
CA LEU A 143 -3.23 6.35 20.06
C LEU A 143 -2.10 6.74 21.05
N ASP A 144 -2.44 7.08 22.30
CA ASP A 144 -1.46 7.36 23.36
C ASP A 144 -0.68 6.10 23.78
N THR A 145 -1.28 4.93 23.64
CA THR A 145 -0.62 3.64 23.85
C THR A 145 0.42 3.40 22.75
N LEU A 146 0.06 3.62 21.48
CA LEU A 146 1.00 3.57 20.36
C LEU A 146 2.12 4.61 20.51
N ALA A 147 1.80 5.81 21.01
CA ALA A 147 2.76 6.89 21.21
C ALA A 147 3.89 6.49 22.18
N ARG A 148 3.51 5.83 23.29
CA ARG A 148 4.42 5.42 24.39
C ARG A 148 5.12 4.08 24.17
N ALA A 149 4.61 3.25 23.26
CA ALA A 149 5.18 1.93 23.02
C ALA A 149 6.64 2.03 22.50
N PRO A 150 7.52 1.08 22.89
CA PRO A 150 8.90 1.04 22.41
C PRO A 150 8.96 1.05 20.88
N ARG A 151 9.78 1.95 20.32
CA ARG A 151 9.89 2.11 18.87
C ARG A 151 10.90 1.15 18.26
N ILE A 152 10.66 0.80 17.01
CA ILE A 152 11.53 0.02 16.15
C ILE A 152 12.40 1.00 15.39
N ALA A 153 13.71 0.91 15.61
CA ALA A 153 14.72 1.60 14.81
C ALA A 153 15.24 0.67 13.71
N ALA A 154 15.59 1.24 12.57
CA ALA A 154 16.23 0.51 11.49
C ALA A 154 17.73 0.34 11.73
N ASP A 155 18.30 -0.69 11.10
CA ASP A 155 19.73 -0.82 10.88
C ASP A 155 20.14 0.12 9.72
N PRO A 156 21.00 1.13 9.97
CA PRO A 156 21.44 2.05 8.92
C PRO A 156 22.05 1.36 7.70
N ALA A 157 22.78 0.24 7.88
CA ALA A 157 23.37 -0.48 6.77
C ALA A 157 22.29 -1.15 5.89
N ALA A 158 21.23 -1.67 6.50
CA ALA A 158 20.10 -2.24 5.80
C ALA A 158 19.29 -1.17 5.05
N VAL A 159 19.15 0.03 5.63
CA VAL A 159 18.53 1.19 4.94
C VAL A 159 19.35 1.55 3.70
N THR A 160 20.67 1.70 3.83
CA THR A 160 21.56 1.99 2.69
C THR A 160 21.52 0.90 1.62
N TYR A 161 21.32 -0.37 1.99
CA TYR A 161 21.12 -1.43 1.00
C TYR A 161 19.82 -1.19 0.19
N LEU A 162 18.70 -0.87 0.84
CA LEU A 162 17.44 -0.56 0.15
C LEU A 162 17.57 0.71 -0.72
N GLU A 163 18.20 1.78 -0.20
CA GLU A 163 18.47 3.01 -0.95
C GLU A 163 19.17 2.73 -2.29
N ARG A 164 20.12 1.79 -2.30
CA ARG A 164 20.93 1.46 -3.49
C ARG A 164 20.24 0.51 -4.47
N HIS A 165 19.37 -0.36 -3.97
CA HIS A 165 18.90 -1.52 -4.73
C HIS A 165 17.39 -1.57 -4.95
N ILE A 166 16.61 -0.79 -4.20
CA ILE A 166 15.15 -0.89 -4.17
C ILE A 166 14.48 0.47 -4.38
N ILE A 167 15.02 1.54 -3.81
CA ILE A 167 14.42 2.88 -3.92
C ILE A 167 14.58 3.42 -5.33
N PHE A 168 13.48 3.89 -5.93
CA PHE A 168 13.49 4.52 -7.24
C PHE A 168 14.10 5.92 -7.18
N SER A 169 15.03 6.21 -8.10
CA SER A 169 15.66 7.53 -8.25
C SER A 169 14.73 8.57 -8.87
N GLY A 170 13.70 8.13 -9.60
CA GLY A 170 12.84 8.99 -10.42
C GLY A 170 13.45 9.39 -11.76
N ASP A 171 14.75 9.20 -11.95
CA ASP A 171 15.44 9.36 -13.24
C ASP A 171 15.04 8.22 -14.18
N LEU A 172 14.42 8.59 -15.29
CA LEU A 172 13.90 7.66 -16.30
C LEU A 172 14.82 7.52 -17.52
N ASP A 173 15.97 8.22 -17.57
CA ASP A 173 16.96 8.13 -18.65
C ASP A 173 16.34 8.21 -20.06
N GLU A 174 15.45 9.20 -20.26
CA GLU A 174 14.70 9.44 -21.51
C GLU A 174 13.68 8.34 -21.90
N LEU A 175 13.49 7.30 -21.07
CA LEU A 175 12.57 6.20 -21.35
C LEU A 175 11.13 6.54 -20.92
N PRO A 176 10.13 6.44 -21.81
CA PRO A 176 8.74 6.63 -21.42
C PRO A 176 8.28 5.47 -20.51
N VAL A 177 7.60 5.81 -19.42
CA VAL A 177 7.01 4.87 -18.47
C VAL A 177 5.51 5.11 -18.40
N LEU A 178 4.74 4.04 -18.61
CA LEU A 178 3.30 4.01 -18.36
C LEU A 178 3.03 3.03 -17.22
N THR A 179 2.56 3.53 -16.07
CA THR A 179 2.10 2.67 -14.97
C THR A 179 0.59 2.47 -15.05
N MET A 180 0.13 1.32 -14.56
CA MET A 180 -1.28 0.98 -14.43
C MET A 180 -1.54 0.41 -13.04
N HIS A 181 -2.53 0.93 -12.32
CA HIS A 181 -2.80 0.56 -10.92
C HIS A 181 -4.30 0.42 -10.65
N THR A 182 -4.69 -0.54 -9.81
CA THR A 182 -6.09 -0.67 -9.33
C THR A 182 -6.29 0.15 -8.07
N ASP A 183 -7.42 0.84 -7.94
CA ASP A 183 -7.70 1.64 -6.74
C ASP A 183 -8.06 0.80 -5.50
N GLY A 184 -8.60 -0.40 -5.70
CA GLY A 184 -8.83 -1.39 -4.64
C GLY A 184 -7.61 -2.26 -4.30
N ASP A 185 -6.38 -1.83 -4.64
CA ASP A 185 -5.16 -2.57 -4.30
C ASP A 185 -4.78 -2.36 -2.84
N GLY A 186 -4.95 -3.39 -2.00
CA GLY A 186 -4.48 -3.36 -0.61
C GLY A 186 -3.04 -3.81 -0.42
N LEU A 187 -2.43 -4.48 -1.42
CA LEU A 187 -1.08 -5.04 -1.29
C LEU A 187 -0.01 -4.00 -1.54
N VAL A 188 -0.18 -3.22 -2.61
CA VAL A 188 0.63 -2.06 -2.93
C VAL A 188 -0.36 -0.92 -3.11
N THR A 189 -0.65 -0.18 -2.04
CA THR A 189 -1.72 0.82 -2.08
C THR A 189 -1.47 1.86 -3.18
N PRO A 190 -2.53 2.40 -3.81
CA PRO A 190 -2.40 3.37 -4.89
C PRO A 190 -1.56 4.59 -4.53
N ASP A 191 -1.47 4.93 -3.24
CA ASP A 191 -0.62 6.00 -2.72
C ASP A 191 0.85 5.86 -3.16
N ASN A 192 1.35 4.64 -3.37
CA ASN A 192 2.70 4.40 -3.90
C ASN A 192 2.90 5.02 -5.30
N GLN A 193 1.85 5.12 -6.11
CA GLN A 193 1.90 5.80 -7.41
C GLN A 193 2.10 7.31 -7.24
N HIS A 194 1.53 7.92 -6.20
CA HIS A 194 1.80 9.32 -5.87
C HIS A 194 3.27 9.53 -5.50
N ALA A 195 3.83 8.67 -4.63
CA ALA A 195 5.23 8.74 -4.24
C ALA A 195 6.18 8.56 -5.45
N TYR A 196 5.87 7.63 -6.35
CA TYR A 196 6.65 7.46 -7.58
C TYR A 196 6.56 8.67 -8.52
N GLY A 197 5.37 9.23 -8.70
CA GLY A 197 5.20 10.45 -9.49
C GLY A 197 5.95 11.65 -8.90
N ASP A 198 6.04 11.75 -7.58
CA ASP A 198 6.78 12.81 -6.90
C ASP A 198 8.29 12.71 -7.11
N VAL A 199 8.86 11.51 -7.05
CA VAL A 199 10.30 11.34 -7.28
C VAL A 199 10.67 11.56 -8.76
N VAL A 200 9.83 11.11 -9.69
CA VAL A 200 10.02 11.39 -11.14
C VAL A 200 9.95 12.88 -11.44
N ARG A 201 8.97 13.59 -10.86
CA ARG A 201 8.88 15.06 -11.01
C ARG A 201 10.07 15.77 -10.39
N ALA A 202 10.57 15.30 -9.24
CA ALA A 202 11.75 15.87 -8.62
C ALA A 202 13.02 15.67 -9.47
N ALA A 203 13.08 14.59 -10.26
CA ALA A 203 14.13 14.34 -11.25
C ALA A 203 13.97 15.18 -12.54
N GLY A 204 12.80 15.77 -12.78
CA GLY A 204 12.50 16.57 -13.99
C GLY A 204 11.95 15.76 -15.17
N ASP A 205 11.53 14.52 -14.91
CA ASP A 205 11.12 13.54 -15.93
C ASP A 205 9.59 13.35 -16.01
N GLU A 206 8.78 14.28 -15.47
CA GLU A 206 7.32 14.13 -15.44
C GLU A 206 6.67 14.05 -16.83
N SER A 207 7.37 14.52 -17.87
CA SER A 207 6.91 14.39 -19.26
C SER A 207 6.99 12.93 -19.77
N LEU A 208 7.84 12.10 -19.16
CA LEU A 208 8.09 10.69 -19.51
C LEU A 208 7.22 9.73 -18.70
N LEU A 209 6.55 10.17 -17.64
CA LEU A 209 5.65 9.32 -16.85
C LEU A 209 4.18 9.59 -17.18
N ARG A 210 3.43 8.53 -17.44
CA ARG A 210 1.96 8.52 -17.37
C ARG A 210 1.50 7.42 -16.43
N GLN A 211 0.44 7.69 -15.69
CA GLN A 211 -0.14 6.75 -14.73
C GLN A 211 -1.63 6.67 -15.03
N VAL A 212 -2.12 5.47 -15.29
CA VAL A 212 -3.54 5.20 -15.56
C VAL A 212 -4.09 4.28 -14.47
N PHE A 213 -5.37 4.44 -14.15
CA PHE A 213 -5.98 3.72 -13.05
C PHE A 213 -7.19 2.94 -13.53
N VAL A 214 -7.41 1.79 -12.91
CA VAL A 214 -8.55 0.93 -13.17
C VAL A 214 -9.37 0.80 -11.88
N HIS A 215 -10.64 1.18 -11.94
CA HIS A 215 -11.55 1.08 -10.80
C HIS A 215 -11.95 -0.38 -10.60
N ARG A 216 -11.20 -1.08 -9.73
CA ARG A 216 -11.40 -2.52 -9.47
C ARG A 216 -10.73 -2.95 -8.18
N ALA A 217 -11.40 -3.84 -7.45
CA ALA A 217 -10.81 -4.53 -6.32
C ALA A 217 -9.58 -5.38 -6.67
N GLY A 218 -8.59 -5.30 -5.79
CA GLY A 218 -7.49 -6.25 -5.65
C GLY A 218 -6.24 -5.93 -6.46
N HIS A 219 -5.16 -6.61 -6.08
CA HIS A 219 -3.82 -6.39 -6.61
C HIS A 219 -3.68 -6.90 -8.05
N CYS A 220 -3.31 -6.00 -8.97
CA CYS A 220 -3.15 -6.26 -10.40
C CYS A 220 -4.35 -6.95 -11.07
N SER A 221 -5.59 -6.64 -10.62
CA SER A 221 -6.82 -7.21 -11.16
C SER A 221 -7.18 -6.67 -12.55
N PHE A 222 -6.24 -6.60 -13.49
CA PHE A 222 -6.49 -6.09 -14.84
C PHE A 222 -7.02 -7.20 -15.76
N THR A 223 -7.79 -6.78 -16.76
CA THR A 223 -8.13 -7.64 -17.89
C THR A 223 -7.00 -7.62 -18.92
N PRO A 224 -6.82 -8.71 -19.70
CA PRO A 224 -5.93 -8.69 -20.86
C PRO A 224 -6.18 -7.53 -21.83
N ALA A 225 -7.44 -7.09 -21.96
CA ALA A 225 -7.78 -5.95 -22.80
C ALA A 225 -7.14 -4.65 -22.30
N GLU A 226 -7.25 -4.35 -21.00
CA GLU A 226 -6.68 -3.15 -20.37
C GLU A 226 -5.15 -3.16 -20.47
N VAL A 227 -4.51 -4.29 -20.15
CA VAL A 227 -3.05 -4.46 -20.29
C VAL A 227 -2.62 -4.23 -21.74
N GLY A 228 -3.36 -4.79 -22.70
CA GLY A 228 -3.07 -4.63 -24.13
C GLY A 228 -3.16 -3.18 -24.59
N VAL A 229 -4.19 -2.44 -24.18
CA VAL A 229 -4.34 -1.02 -24.53
C VAL A 229 -3.25 -0.15 -23.89
N ALA A 230 -2.89 -0.42 -22.62
CA ALA A 230 -1.80 0.28 -21.96
C ALA A 230 -0.48 0.06 -22.73
N LEU A 231 -0.17 -1.20 -23.07
CA LEU A 231 1.03 -1.53 -23.84
C LEU A 231 1.03 -0.88 -25.24
N GLU A 232 -0.08 -0.95 -25.96
CA GLU A 232 -0.23 -0.29 -27.27
C GLU A 232 -0.02 1.22 -27.17
N SER A 233 -0.51 1.85 -26.11
CA SER A 233 -0.35 3.30 -25.90
C SER A 233 1.10 3.68 -25.56
N LEU A 234 1.81 2.83 -24.81
CA LEU A 234 3.25 3.00 -24.58
C LEU A 234 4.05 2.82 -25.88
N ILE A 235 3.72 1.83 -26.71
CA ILE A 235 4.32 1.65 -28.03
C ILE A 235 4.07 2.87 -28.92
N GLU A 236 2.84 3.40 -28.94
CA GLU A 236 2.50 4.63 -29.68
C GLU A 236 3.33 5.83 -29.20
N ARG A 237 3.58 5.95 -27.89
CA ARG A 237 4.48 6.98 -27.33
C ARG A 237 5.93 6.83 -27.80
N ILE A 238 6.41 5.60 -27.90
CA ILE A 238 7.77 5.28 -28.38
C ILE A 238 7.89 5.60 -29.87
N ASP A 239 6.92 5.18 -30.68
CA ASP A 239 6.95 5.33 -32.14
C ASP A 239 6.77 6.78 -32.60
N THR A 240 5.93 7.55 -31.91
CA THR A 240 5.53 8.90 -32.35
C THR A 240 6.25 10.03 -31.63
N GLY A 241 6.85 9.75 -30.47
CA GLY A 241 7.44 10.79 -29.62
C GLY A 241 6.41 11.58 -28.79
N ALA A 242 5.11 11.29 -28.90
CA ALA A 242 4.05 11.97 -28.15
C ALA A 242 3.12 10.96 -27.46
N TRP A 243 2.62 11.30 -26.28
CA TRP A 243 1.62 10.46 -25.61
C TRP A 243 0.32 10.50 -26.41
N PRO A 244 -0.32 9.35 -26.69
CA PRO A 244 -1.67 9.35 -27.23
C PRO A 244 -2.67 9.89 -26.20
N ASP A 245 -3.93 10.01 -26.62
CA ASP A 245 -5.00 10.26 -25.67
C ASP A 245 -5.17 9.07 -24.70
N LEU A 246 -4.89 9.32 -23.44
CA LEU A 246 -4.99 8.37 -22.33
C LEU A 246 -6.22 8.65 -21.44
N SER A 247 -7.20 9.42 -21.92
CA SER A 247 -8.45 9.63 -21.20
C SER A 247 -9.15 8.29 -20.92
N PRO A 248 -9.83 8.15 -19.77
CA PRO A 248 -10.58 6.93 -19.44
C PRO A 248 -11.54 6.50 -20.55
N GLU A 249 -12.24 7.43 -21.18
CA GLU A 249 -13.18 7.15 -22.26
C GLU A 249 -12.48 6.49 -23.45
N THR A 250 -11.34 7.05 -23.88
CA THR A 250 -10.56 6.53 -25.00
C THR A 250 -9.98 5.15 -24.67
N LEU A 251 -9.42 4.96 -23.48
CA LEU A 251 -8.84 3.69 -23.08
C LEU A 251 -9.90 2.59 -22.94
N ASN A 252 -11.07 2.92 -22.35
CA ASN A 252 -12.19 1.99 -22.22
C ASN A 252 -12.78 1.60 -23.59
N ALA A 253 -12.90 2.54 -24.52
CA ALA A 253 -13.34 2.26 -25.88
C ALA A 253 -12.36 1.34 -26.63
N ARG A 254 -11.05 1.62 -26.55
CA ARG A 254 -9.99 0.79 -27.13
C ARG A 254 -10.03 -0.62 -26.53
N ALA A 255 -10.18 -0.75 -25.21
CA ALA A 255 -10.19 -2.05 -24.52
C ALA A 255 -11.44 -2.85 -24.88
N SER A 256 -12.61 -2.21 -24.91
CA SER A 256 -13.88 -2.84 -25.31
C SER A 256 -13.86 -3.36 -26.75
N SER A 257 -13.13 -2.68 -27.65
CA SER A 257 -13.01 -3.09 -29.06
C SER A 257 -12.26 -4.41 -29.26
N LYS A 258 -11.50 -4.89 -28.27
CA LYS A 258 -10.77 -6.17 -28.34
C LYS A 258 -11.70 -7.38 -28.23
N GLY A 259 -12.94 -7.19 -27.78
CA GLY A 259 -13.95 -8.24 -27.64
C GLY A 259 -13.94 -8.93 -26.28
N SER A 260 -15.05 -9.61 -25.97
CA SER A 260 -15.32 -10.20 -24.66
C SER A 260 -14.35 -11.30 -24.23
N ASP A 261 -13.66 -11.94 -25.17
CA ASP A 261 -12.63 -12.94 -24.85
C ASP A 261 -11.44 -12.34 -24.07
N TRP A 262 -11.19 -11.04 -24.21
CA TRP A 262 -10.11 -10.30 -23.55
C TRP A 262 -10.52 -9.67 -22.20
N GLN A 263 -11.76 -9.88 -21.77
CA GLN A 263 -12.34 -9.29 -20.55
C GLN A 263 -12.28 -10.21 -19.34
N ARG A 264 -11.45 -11.26 -19.38
CA ARG A 264 -11.35 -12.25 -18.29
C ARG A 264 -10.41 -11.76 -17.19
N LEU A 265 -10.79 -11.97 -15.94
CA LEU A 265 -9.91 -11.71 -14.79
C LEU A 265 -9.01 -12.93 -14.51
N ARG A 266 -7.79 -12.68 -14.02
CA ARG A 266 -6.85 -13.74 -13.61
C ARG A 266 -7.44 -14.68 -12.55
N THR A 267 -8.26 -14.15 -11.66
CA THR A 267 -8.94 -14.88 -10.58
C THR A 267 -10.18 -15.64 -11.03
N GLY A 268 -10.55 -15.55 -12.32
CA GLY A 268 -11.79 -16.10 -12.87
C GLY A 268 -12.89 -15.03 -12.98
N GLY A 269 -13.86 -15.30 -13.87
CA GLY A 269 -14.93 -14.36 -14.21
C GLY A 269 -14.53 -13.36 -15.32
N THR A 270 -15.41 -12.42 -15.59
CA THR A 270 -15.24 -11.36 -16.59
C THR A 270 -15.52 -9.99 -15.99
N ALA A 271 -14.80 -8.97 -16.45
CA ALA A 271 -15.03 -7.57 -16.09
C ALA A 271 -14.92 -6.70 -17.34
N GLU A 272 -15.79 -5.70 -17.45
CA GLU A 272 -15.63 -4.65 -18.46
C GLU A 272 -14.39 -3.80 -18.15
N ALA A 273 -13.90 -3.08 -19.15
CA ALA A 273 -12.81 -2.13 -18.98
C ALA A 273 -13.22 -1.04 -17.98
N GLY A 274 -12.35 -0.79 -17.01
CA GLY A 274 -12.64 0.07 -15.86
C GLY A 274 -11.68 1.23 -15.71
N PHE A 275 -11.08 1.73 -16.79
CA PHE A 275 -10.25 2.93 -16.70
C PHE A 275 -11.08 4.10 -16.17
N PHE A 276 -10.50 4.88 -15.26
CA PHE A 276 -11.17 6.04 -14.66
C PHE A 276 -10.18 7.11 -14.23
N ASP A 277 -10.68 8.33 -14.07
CA ASP A 277 -9.89 9.42 -13.52
C ASP A 277 -9.71 9.21 -12.02
N TYR A 278 -8.46 9.06 -11.60
CA TYR A 278 -8.10 8.84 -10.21
C TYR A 278 -6.80 9.57 -9.88
N GLN A 279 -6.82 10.27 -8.75
CA GLN A 279 -5.65 10.89 -8.17
C GLN A 279 -5.39 10.20 -6.84
N PRO A 280 -4.34 9.35 -6.73
CA PRO A 280 -3.97 8.76 -5.45
C PRO A 280 -3.64 9.86 -4.45
N ARG A 281 -3.87 9.59 -3.16
CA ARG A 281 -3.50 10.54 -2.11
C ARG A 281 -1.98 10.53 -1.92
N PRO A 282 -1.41 11.59 -1.32
CA PRO A 282 -0.01 11.57 -0.91
C PRO A 282 0.28 10.35 -0.04
N PHE A 283 1.36 9.65 -0.34
CA PHE A 283 1.77 8.50 0.46
C PHE A 283 2.19 8.98 1.85
N PRO A 284 1.50 8.56 2.94
CA PRO A 284 1.66 9.23 4.23
C PRO A 284 3.08 9.17 4.80
N ARG A 285 3.85 8.15 4.44
CA ARG A 285 5.21 7.89 4.94
C ARG A 285 6.13 7.39 3.81
N ALA A 286 6.15 8.10 2.69
CA ALA A 286 7.13 7.84 1.64
C ALA A 286 8.56 7.96 2.20
N TYR A 287 9.41 7.04 1.78
CA TYR A 287 10.86 7.18 1.89
C TYR A 287 11.44 6.99 0.50
N ASP A 288 12.02 8.03 -0.06
CA ASP A 288 12.49 8.04 -1.45
C ASP A 288 13.87 8.68 -1.63
N ALA A 289 14.30 8.81 -2.89
CA ALA A 289 15.63 9.35 -3.22
C ALA A 289 15.87 10.76 -2.68
N ARG A 290 14.83 11.55 -2.42
CA ARG A 290 14.94 12.90 -1.83
C ARG A 290 15.36 12.81 -0.36
N ASP A 291 14.83 11.85 0.37
CA ASP A 291 15.20 11.60 1.78
C ASP A 291 16.64 11.10 1.88
N ALA A 292 17.01 10.14 1.03
CA ALA A 292 18.37 9.61 0.97
C ALA A 292 19.40 10.71 0.65
N ALA A 293 19.09 11.60 -0.30
CA ALA A 293 19.94 12.73 -0.65
C ALA A 293 20.08 13.76 0.50
N ALA A 294 19.00 14.02 1.23
CA ALA A 294 19.03 14.91 2.39
C ALA A 294 19.89 14.33 3.52
N ALA A 295 19.80 13.03 3.78
CA ALA A 295 20.62 12.33 4.76
C ALA A 295 22.11 12.42 4.41
N ALA A 296 22.49 12.17 3.15
CA ALA A 296 23.87 12.30 2.69
C ALA A 296 24.43 13.73 2.86
N SER A 297 23.63 14.74 2.52
CA SER A 297 24.02 16.15 2.65
C SER A 297 24.22 16.58 4.12
N SER A 298 23.46 15.99 5.05
CA SER A 298 23.58 16.27 6.48
C SER A 298 24.88 15.70 7.08
N LEU A 299 25.36 14.55 6.59
CA LEU A 299 26.62 13.95 7.03
C LEU A 299 27.83 14.77 6.55
N ASP A 300 27.80 15.26 5.31
CA ASP A 300 28.87 16.11 4.73
C ASP A 300 29.02 17.48 5.39
N SER A 301 27.96 17.97 6.05
CA SER A 301 27.98 19.24 6.79
C SER A 301 28.40 19.08 8.25
N ALA A 302 28.16 17.92 8.86
CA ALA A 302 28.63 17.59 10.21
C ALA A 302 30.12 17.19 10.27
N GLY A 303 30.71 16.82 9.13
CA GLY A 303 32.14 16.47 9.00
C GLY A 303 33.09 17.63 8.69
N ARG A 304 32.63 18.89 8.73
CA ARG A 304 33.46 20.10 8.49
C ARG A 304 33.66 20.94 9.74
#